data_AF-A0A835WX84-F1
#
_entry.id   AF-A0A835WX84-F1
#
_cell.length_a   1.000
_cell.length_b   1.000
_cell.length_c   1.000
_cell.angle_alpha   90.00
_cell.angle_beta   90.00
_cell.angle_gamma   90.00
#
_symmetry.space_group_name_H-M   'P 1'
#
loop_
_entity.id
_entity.type
_entity.pdbx_description
1 polymer ?
#
loop_
_entity_poly.entity_id
_entity_poly.type
_entity_poly.pdbx_seq_one_letter_code
_entity_poly.pdbx_strand_id
1 'polypeptide(L)'
;MSENAATNRIKDVLMPAYYFDYYANLSKETYDIFEVAADAKSTLVDSSGNVEPKIAFDLADRVAKMHDIDIADNLRELIKTNGKELSALILSKEIALGKFLPSTASLEERLDLAVRVGLAIVTEGVTIAPLQGISEVKIKKNKDGTEYLSVSIAGPMRSAGGTESAVTILIADHVRKSAGLSKYQANSFDDETGRFVEELRVYEREAKGSFQFHVLDEDVTTVISNLPVELAGVETDPYEVVNHRNMARIDTDRVRGGALRVLNDGLIGRAKKLQKRIELYNLDGWEWLDNIKGAIQKGNKEDSATKRMSEVITGRSVLSMSNKVGGFRLRYGRACNTGFACVGIHPVVGEILDHTITVGTQVKLDIPGKGGTTSFVDSIETPIVRLENGNVVKIKNTEHGIKIKNQIEKILHLGDILISFGDFVENNAQLIPSGYVEEIWNEELKEKLSKYQPQNQFEKFLSKIPTFDEAIEISLKLEIPLHPQYLYYWD
;
A
#
# COMPACT_ATOMS: atom_id res chain seq x y z
N MET A 1 -17.81 -3.53 30.73
CA MET A 1 -17.93 -2.25 29.99
C MET A 1 -19.04 -2.47 28.96
N SER A 2 -20.24 -1.94 29.21
CA SER A 2 -21.49 -2.46 28.62
C SER A 2 -21.69 -2.13 27.13
N GLU A 3 -22.55 -2.92 26.49
CA GLU A 3 -23.17 -2.77 25.13
C GLU A 3 -23.42 -1.31 24.70
N ASN A 4 -23.57 -0.40 25.65
CA ASN A 4 -23.87 1.01 25.43
C ASN A 4 -22.75 1.78 24.70
N ALA A 5 -21.47 1.42 24.82
CA ALA A 5 -20.41 2.25 24.26
C ALA A 5 -20.40 2.28 22.72
N ALA A 6 -20.60 1.13 22.08
CA ALA A 6 -20.60 1.01 20.62
C ALA A 6 -21.83 1.65 19.99
N THR A 7 -23.02 1.29 20.50
CA THR A 7 -24.31 1.80 20.02
C THR A 7 -24.38 3.32 20.21
N ASN A 8 -23.89 3.85 21.33
CA ASN A 8 -23.80 5.29 21.53
C ASN A 8 -22.81 6.00 20.58
N ARG A 9 -21.81 5.30 20.04
CA ARG A 9 -20.85 5.90 19.11
C ARG A 9 -21.38 5.97 17.68
N ILE A 10 -22.24 5.05 17.30
CA ILE A 10 -22.82 5.01 15.95
C ILE A 10 -24.19 5.70 15.86
N LYS A 11 -24.83 6.02 17.00
CA LYS A 11 -26.18 6.64 17.03
C LYS A 11 -26.28 7.95 16.24
N ASP A 12 -25.20 8.73 16.21
CA ASP A 12 -25.16 10.05 15.57
C ASP A 12 -24.68 9.96 14.11
N VAL A 13 -24.35 8.76 13.63
CA VAL A 13 -23.95 8.53 12.24
C VAL A 13 -25.19 8.33 11.39
N LEU A 14 -25.38 9.21 10.40
CA LEU A 14 -26.48 9.10 9.44
C LEU A 14 -26.33 7.81 8.61
N MET A 15 -27.15 6.80 8.91
CA MET A 15 -27.18 5.54 8.17
C MET A 15 -28.60 4.95 8.11
N PRO A 16 -28.91 4.12 7.09
CA PRO A 16 -30.12 3.30 7.07
C PRO A 16 -30.26 2.41 8.32
N ALA A 17 -31.49 2.21 8.79
CA ALA A 17 -31.78 1.43 10.00
C ALA A 17 -31.18 0.02 10.00
N TYR A 18 -31.21 -0.67 8.86
CA TYR A 18 -30.66 -2.03 8.75
C TYR A 18 -29.14 -2.10 8.98
N TYR A 19 -28.38 -1.03 8.68
CA TYR A 19 -26.96 -0.98 9.00
C TYR A 19 -26.72 -0.76 10.49
N PHE A 20 -27.56 0.07 11.13
CA PHE A 20 -27.50 0.26 12.57
C PHE A 20 -27.75 -1.06 13.30
N ASP A 21 -28.80 -1.80 12.91
CA ASP A 21 -29.11 -3.12 13.48
C ASP A 21 -27.96 -4.12 13.28
N TYR A 22 -27.36 -4.12 12.08
CA TYR A 22 -26.19 -4.95 11.78
C TYR A 22 -25.01 -4.66 12.73
N TYR A 23 -24.61 -3.39 12.88
CA TYR A 23 -23.50 -3.02 13.76
C TYR A 23 -23.82 -3.23 15.25
N ALA A 24 -25.07 -2.98 15.66
CA ALA A 24 -25.52 -3.24 17.03
C ALA A 24 -25.41 -4.73 17.37
N ASN A 25 -25.86 -5.61 16.47
CA ASN A 25 -25.75 -7.06 16.64
C ASN A 25 -24.29 -7.52 16.69
N LEU A 26 -23.44 -7.06 15.77
CA LEU A 26 -22.01 -7.37 15.81
C LEU A 26 -21.34 -6.94 17.11
N SER A 27 -21.67 -5.74 17.58
CA SER A 27 -21.13 -5.24 18.85
C SER A 27 -21.58 -6.13 20.00
N LYS A 28 -22.87 -6.45 20.08
CA LYS A 28 -23.41 -7.30 21.13
C LYS A 28 -22.72 -8.67 21.16
N GLU A 29 -22.66 -9.36 20.02
CA GLU A 29 -22.00 -10.67 19.90
C GLU A 29 -20.52 -10.60 20.29
N THR A 30 -19.82 -9.51 19.93
CA THR A 30 -18.42 -9.29 20.32
C THR A 30 -18.26 -9.16 21.83
N TYR A 31 -19.16 -8.42 22.50
CA TYR A 31 -19.11 -8.26 23.96
C TYR A 31 -19.49 -9.54 24.69
N ASP A 32 -20.49 -10.29 24.21
CA ASP A 32 -20.86 -11.59 24.77
C ASP A 32 -19.66 -12.55 24.75
N ILE A 33 -18.93 -12.60 23.63
CA ILE A 33 -17.70 -13.40 23.51
C ILE A 33 -16.59 -12.88 24.44
N PHE A 34 -16.45 -11.56 24.55
CA PHE A 34 -15.44 -10.96 25.43
C PHE A 34 -15.69 -11.27 26.91
N GLU A 35 -16.95 -11.28 27.35
CA GLU A 35 -17.33 -11.64 28.72
C GLU A 35 -16.98 -13.10 29.03
N VAL A 36 -17.30 -14.03 28.12
CA VAL A 36 -16.91 -15.44 28.25
C VAL A 36 -15.38 -15.59 28.33
N ALA A 37 -14.64 -14.84 27.51
CA ALA A 37 -13.17 -14.85 27.55
C ALA A 37 -12.62 -14.25 28.86
N ALA A 38 -13.24 -13.20 29.39
CA ALA A 38 -12.87 -12.58 30.65
C ALA A 38 -13.11 -13.52 31.84
N ASP A 39 -14.24 -14.23 31.87
CA ASP A 39 -14.54 -15.24 32.87
C ASP A 39 -13.51 -16.37 32.84
N ALA A 40 -13.14 -16.86 31.64
CA ALA A 40 -12.09 -17.85 31.50
C ALA A 40 -10.72 -17.34 31.99
N LYS A 41 -10.33 -16.12 31.60
CA LYS A 41 -9.07 -15.49 32.04
C LYS A 41 -9.01 -15.24 33.55
N SER A 42 -10.15 -15.00 34.19
CA SER A 42 -10.24 -14.80 35.64
C SER A 42 -9.85 -16.03 36.46
N THR A 43 -9.82 -17.22 35.84
CA THR A 43 -9.34 -18.46 36.47
C THR A 43 -7.82 -18.49 36.68
N LEU A 44 -7.07 -17.54 36.06
CA LEU A 44 -5.61 -17.42 36.13
C LEU A 44 -4.84 -18.66 35.65
N VAL A 45 -5.45 -19.49 34.80
CA VAL A 45 -4.79 -20.66 34.17
C VAL A 45 -3.84 -20.23 33.06
N ASP A 46 -4.09 -19.08 32.41
CA ASP A 46 -3.25 -18.50 31.36
C ASP A 46 -2.15 -17.58 31.92
N SER A 47 -1.24 -17.13 31.03
CA SER A 47 -0.18 -16.16 31.32
C SER A 47 -0.67 -14.79 31.81
N SER A 48 -1.95 -14.46 31.61
CA SER A 48 -2.56 -13.18 31.97
C SER A 48 -3.97 -13.41 32.52
N GLY A 49 -4.33 -12.66 33.58
CA GLY A 49 -5.68 -12.68 34.15
C GLY A 49 -6.69 -11.78 33.43
N ASN A 50 -6.26 -11.12 32.34
CA ASN A 50 -7.06 -10.19 31.56
C ASN A 50 -7.09 -10.63 30.10
N VAL A 51 -8.16 -10.28 29.39
CA VAL A 51 -8.23 -10.44 27.93
C VAL A 51 -7.25 -9.46 27.29
N GLU A 52 -6.22 -9.98 26.61
CA GLU A 52 -5.14 -9.17 26.03
C GLU A 52 -5.59 -8.32 24.83
N PRO A 53 -6.39 -8.84 23.87
CA PRO A 53 -6.93 -8.01 22.80
C PRO A 53 -7.94 -6.98 23.32
N LYS A 54 -7.65 -5.70 23.11
CA LYS A 54 -8.54 -4.59 23.48
C LYS A 54 -9.51 -4.30 22.34
N ILE A 55 -10.81 -4.24 22.64
CA ILE A 55 -11.84 -3.82 21.68
C ILE A 55 -11.63 -2.33 21.38
N ALA A 56 -11.56 -1.92 20.11
CA ALA A 56 -11.43 -0.52 19.68
C ALA A 56 -12.39 -0.24 18.52
N PHE A 57 -13.01 0.94 18.51
CA PHE A 57 -14.07 1.27 17.53
C PHE A 57 -13.57 2.12 16.35
N ASP A 58 -12.55 2.94 16.57
CA ASP A 58 -12.05 3.88 15.58
C ASP A 58 -10.54 4.08 15.74
N LEU A 59 -9.98 4.95 14.91
CA LEU A 59 -8.56 5.32 14.95
C LEU A 59 -8.14 5.81 16.35
N ALA A 60 -8.93 6.68 16.96
CA ALA A 60 -8.56 7.31 18.21
C ALA A 60 -8.53 6.32 19.37
N ASP A 61 -9.50 5.41 19.41
CA ASP A 61 -9.50 4.28 20.34
C ASP A 61 -8.29 3.38 20.14
N ARG A 62 -7.96 3.03 18.89
CA ARG A 62 -6.80 2.17 18.59
C ARG A 62 -5.52 2.79 19.13
N VAL A 63 -5.28 4.07 18.84
CA VAL A 63 -4.06 4.77 19.29
C VAL A 63 -4.03 4.90 20.82
N ALA A 64 -5.14 5.29 21.45
CA ALA A 64 -5.22 5.43 22.91
C ALA A 64 -4.98 4.08 23.63
N LYS A 65 -5.63 3.01 23.17
CA LYS A 65 -5.51 1.66 23.76
C LYS A 65 -4.16 1.00 23.46
N MET A 66 -3.54 1.34 22.33
CA MET A 66 -2.20 0.86 21.95
C MET A 66 -1.13 1.39 22.90
N HIS A 67 -1.26 2.62 23.38
CA HIS A 67 -0.28 3.28 24.25
C HIS A 67 -0.74 3.48 25.69
N ASP A 68 -1.92 2.96 26.06
CA ASP A 68 -2.52 3.09 27.39
C ASP A 68 -2.59 4.54 27.88
N ILE A 69 -3.01 5.45 27.00
CA ILE A 69 -3.09 6.89 27.26
C ILE A 69 -4.48 7.45 26.93
N ASP A 70 -4.99 8.35 27.77
CA ASP A 70 -6.30 8.96 27.60
C ASP A 70 -6.26 10.16 26.63
N ILE A 71 -6.28 9.85 25.33
CA ILE A 71 -6.23 10.84 24.24
C ILE A 71 -7.38 10.71 23.23
N ALA A 72 -8.26 9.71 23.39
CA ALA A 72 -9.17 9.32 22.33
C ALA A 72 -10.13 10.46 21.94
N ASP A 73 -10.75 11.13 22.91
CA ASP A 73 -11.69 12.22 22.65
C ASP A 73 -10.99 13.43 22.01
N ASN A 74 -9.83 13.82 22.53
CA ASN A 74 -9.02 14.91 21.98
C ASN A 74 -8.59 14.63 20.53
N LEU A 75 -8.14 13.40 20.25
CA LEU A 75 -7.71 12.99 18.92
C LEU A 75 -8.89 13.00 17.93
N ARG A 76 -10.09 12.56 18.34
CA ARG A 76 -11.28 12.62 17.47
C ARG A 76 -11.63 14.05 17.08
N GLU A 77 -11.61 14.98 18.04
CA GLU A 77 -11.89 16.40 17.76
C GLU A 77 -10.82 17.01 16.85
N LEU A 78 -9.54 16.74 17.10
CA LEU A 78 -8.46 17.20 16.22
C LEU A 78 -8.62 16.69 14.78
N ILE A 79 -8.96 15.41 14.61
CA ILE A 79 -9.14 14.79 13.28
C ILE A 79 -10.27 15.46 12.51
N LYS A 80 -11.40 15.77 13.18
CA LYS A 80 -12.53 16.45 12.54
C LYS A 80 -12.15 17.84 12.01
N THR A 81 -11.31 18.58 12.73
CA THR A 81 -10.93 19.95 12.36
C THR A 81 -9.76 20.02 11.39
N ASN A 82 -8.72 19.20 11.59
CA ASN A 82 -7.42 19.37 10.93
C ASN A 82 -7.06 18.21 9.97
N GLY A 83 -7.84 17.13 9.96
CA GLY A 83 -7.49 15.90 9.28
C GLY A 83 -6.42 15.09 10.04
N LYS A 84 -6.15 13.87 9.56
CA LYS A 84 -5.31 12.88 10.25
C LYS A 84 -3.88 13.37 10.46
N GLU A 85 -3.26 13.88 9.40
CA GLU A 85 -1.83 14.16 9.37
C GLU A 85 -1.45 15.36 10.25
N LEU A 86 -2.21 16.45 10.23
CA LEU A 86 -1.98 17.58 11.13
C LEU A 86 -2.31 17.25 12.58
N SER A 87 -3.36 16.46 12.82
CA SER A 87 -3.72 15.98 14.16
C SER A 87 -2.60 15.18 14.81
N ALA A 88 -1.87 14.38 14.02
CA ALA A 88 -0.70 13.66 14.51
C ALA A 88 0.36 14.60 15.10
N LEU A 89 0.70 15.69 14.40
CA LEU A 89 1.69 16.65 14.87
C LEU A 89 1.21 17.45 16.08
N ILE A 90 -0.03 17.95 16.04
CA ILE A 90 -0.62 18.73 17.14
C ILE A 90 -0.61 17.89 18.42
N LEU A 91 -1.13 16.66 18.36
CA LEU A 91 -1.20 15.81 19.54
C LEU A 91 0.19 15.38 20.02
N SER A 92 1.12 15.06 19.11
CA SER A 92 2.51 14.74 19.47
C SER A 92 3.16 15.91 20.22
N LYS A 93 2.94 17.15 19.78
CA LYS A 93 3.43 18.35 20.46
C LYS A 93 2.79 18.51 21.84
N GLU A 94 1.49 18.32 21.98
CA GLU A 94 0.81 18.42 23.27
C GLU A 94 1.32 17.36 24.27
N ILE A 95 1.60 16.14 23.81
CA ILE A 95 2.20 15.07 24.63
C ILE A 95 3.63 15.45 25.04
N ALA A 96 4.45 15.95 24.10
CA ALA A 96 5.82 16.39 24.39
C ALA A 96 5.86 17.52 25.44
N LEU A 97 4.88 18.42 25.42
CA LEU A 97 4.72 19.48 26.42
C LEU A 97 4.19 18.98 27.77
N GLY A 98 3.75 17.73 27.87
CA GLY A 98 3.32 17.07 29.11
C GLY A 98 1.83 17.19 29.43
N LYS A 99 0.97 17.49 28.46
CA LYS A 99 -0.49 17.67 28.70
C LYS A 99 -1.21 16.39 29.15
N PHE A 100 -0.73 15.22 28.73
CA PHE A 100 -1.41 13.92 28.90
C PHE A 100 -0.66 12.92 29.79
N LEU A 101 0.49 13.32 30.34
CA LEU A 101 1.32 12.49 31.20
C LEU A 101 1.35 13.08 32.61
N PRO A 102 1.57 12.26 33.65
CA PRO A 102 1.78 12.77 35.00
C PRO A 102 2.93 13.80 35.05
N SER A 103 2.84 14.76 35.95
CA SER A 103 3.88 15.79 36.13
C SER A 103 5.25 15.24 36.52
N THR A 104 5.30 13.99 36.99
CA THR A 104 6.53 13.26 37.33
C THR A 104 7.24 12.67 36.11
N ALA A 105 6.60 12.63 34.94
CA ALA A 105 7.18 12.07 33.73
C ALA A 105 8.37 12.92 33.26
N SER A 106 9.49 12.25 33.00
CA SER A 106 10.69 12.86 32.45
C SER A 106 10.44 13.47 31.06
N LEU A 107 11.33 14.36 30.63
CA LEU A 107 11.26 14.90 29.27
C LEU A 107 11.43 13.79 28.21
N GLU A 108 12.31 12.82 28.47
CA GLU A 108 12.56 11.70 27.57
C GLU A 108 11.33 10.80 27.41
N GLU A 109 10.65 10.42 28.51
CA GLU A 109 9.40 9.64 28.45
C GLU A 109 8.29 10.37 27.66
N ARG A 110 8.19 11.70 27.83
CA ARG A 110 7.23 12.53 27.08
C ARG A 110 7.54 12.52 25.58
N LEU A 111 8.81 12.63 25.21
CA LEU A 111 9.24 12.65 23.82
C LEU A 111 9.11 11.28 23.15
N ASP A 112 9.47 10.19 23.84
CA ASP A 112 9.27 8.83 23.34
C ASP A 112 7.79 8.56 23.04
N LEU A 113 6.91 8.85 24.00
CA LEU A 113 5.47 8.66 23.81
C LEU A 113 4.91 9.56 22.70
N ALA A 114 5.36 10.80 22.61
CA ALA A 114 4.94 11.73 21.55
C ALA A 114 5.27 11.20 20.15
N VAL A 115 6.49 10.69 19.93
CA VAL A 115 6.90 10.15 18.63
C VAL A 115 6.10 8.88 18.30
N ARG A 116 5.90 7.98 19.27
CA ARG A 116 5.13 6.75 19.08
C ARG A 116 3.67 7.03 18.77
N VAL A 117 3.01 7.89 19.53
CA VAL A 117 1.61 8.29 19.29
C VAL A 117 1.46 8.97 17.93
N GLY A 118 2.37 9.88 17.57
CA GLY A 118 2.37 10.50 16.25
C GLY A 118 2.45 9.48 15.12
N LEU A 119 3.36 8.51 15.23
CA LEU A 119 3.49 7.43 14.25
C LEU A 119 2.24 6.53 14.21
N ALA A 120 1.65 6.23 15.37
CA ALA A 120 0.42 5.45 15.46
C ALA A 120 -0.74 6.13 14.75
N ILE A 121 -0.89 7.44 14.87
CA ILE A 121 -1.93 8.20 14.15
C ILE A 121 -1.69 8.15 12.64
N VAL A 122 -0.45 8.40 12.19
CA VAL A 122 -0.09 8.40 10.76
C VAL A 122 -0.30 7.02 10.12
N THR A 123 0.00 5.95 10.86
CA THR A 123 -0.20 4.55 10.44
C THR A 123 -1.58 4.00 10.77
N GLU A 124 -2.54 4.86 11.12
CA GLU A 124 -3.93 4.52 11.42
C GLU A 124 -4.14 3.52 12.59
N GLY A 125 -3.11 3.31 13.41
CA GLY A 125 -3.12 2.37 14.52
C GLY A 125 -3.28 0.91 14.07
N VAL A 126 -2.94 0.58 12.82
CA VAL A 126 -3.08 -0.78 12.26
C VAL A 126 -1.74 -1.51 12.12
N THR A 127 -0.62 -0.85 12.39
CA THR A 127 0.72 -1.44 12.27
C THR A 127 1.39 -1.59 13.63
N ILE A 128 2.37 -2.48 13.74
CA ILE A 128 3.15 -2.69 14.97
C ILE A 128 4.32 -1.70 15.10
N ALA A 129 4.58 -0.88 14.07
CA ALA A 129 5.73 0.03 14.02
C ALA A 129 5.79 1.03 15.20
N PRO A 130 4.68 1.62 15.69
CA PRO A 130 4.70 2.47 16.90
C PRO A 130 5.16 1.75 18.17
N LEU A 131 4.88 0.45 18.27
CA LEU A 131 5.21 -0.36 19.44
C LEU A 131 6.60 -0.98 19.35
N GLN A 132 6.93 -1.60 18.22
CA GLN A 132 8.13 -2.42 18.05
C GLN A 132 9.11 -1.87 17.00
N GLY A 133 8.69 -0.92 16.17
CA GLY A 133 9.55 -0.30 15.16
C GLY A 133 10.46 0.78 15.73
N ILE A 134 9.98 1.51 16.75
CA ILE A 134 10.80 2.43 17.54
C ILE A 134 11.31 1.65 18.75
N SER A 135 12.63 1.42 18.82
CA SER A 135 13.27 0.76 19.95
C SER A 135 13.32 1.69 21.15
N GLU A 136 13.83 2.91 20.95
CA GLU A 136 13.98 3.91 22.00
C GLU A 136 14.06 5.32 21.39
N VAL A 137 13.63 6.32 22.17
CA VAL A 137 13.87 7.74 21.89
C VAL A 137 14.65 8.32 23.06
N LYS A 138 15.82 8.90 22.79
CA LYS A 138 16.74 9.40 23.82
C LYS A 138 17.19 10.83 23.57
N ILE A 139 17.51 11.54 24.64
CA ILE A 139 18.20 12.83 24.58
C ILE A 139 19.71 12.58 24.65
N LYS A 140 20.44 12.95 23.60
CA LYS A 140 21.91 12.82 23.53
C LYS A 140 22.56 14.19 23.36
N LYS A 141 23.90 14.24 23.43
CA LYS A 141 24.69 15.48 23.36
C LYS A 141 25.58 15.57 22.12
N ASN A 142 25.62 16.76 21.54
CA ASN A 142 26.59 17.15 20.53
C ASN A 142 27.96 17.41 21.16
N LYS A 143 28.98 17.54 20.31
CA LYS A 143 30.36 17.84 20.77
C LYS A 143 30.47 19.20 21.44
N ASP A 144 29.61 20.15 21.06
CA ASP A 144 29.47 21.46 21.70
C ASP A 144 28.66 21.42 23.02
N GLY A 145 28.18 20.24 23.44
CA GLY A 145 27.39 20.03 24.65
C GLY A 145 25.89 20.27 24.48
N THR A 146 25.41 20.71 23.31
CA THR A 146 23.99 20.92 23.06
C THR A 146 23.22 19.60 23.04
N GLU A 147 22.00 19.60 23.57
CA GLU A 147 21.14 18.43 23.64
C GLU A 147 20.27 18.30 22.38
N TYR A 148 20.18 17.10 21.82
CA TYR A 148 19.39 16.78 20.63
C TYR A 148 18.61 15.47 20.82
N LEU A 149 17.62 15.23 19.97
CA LEU A 149 16.81 14.02 20.00
C LEU A 149 17.37 12.92 19.10
N SER A 150 17.41 11.70 19.63
CA SER A 150 17.81 10.47 18.95
C SER A 150 16.64 9.50 18.88
N VAL A 151 16.38 8.92 17.71
CA VAL A 151 15.32 7.92 17.51
C VAL A 151 15.95 6.63 17.01
N SER A 152 15.97 5.60 17.85
CA SER A 152 16.51 4.28 17.53
C SER A 152 15.46 3.39 16.88
N ILE A 153 15.72 2.97 15.65
CA ILE A 153 14.82 2.17 14.84
C ILE A 153 15.19 0.67 14.88
N ALA A 154 14.17 -0.18 15.01
CA ALA A 154 14.28 -1.64 14.97
C ALA A 154 13.68 -2.24 13.68
N GLY A 155 13.98 -3.52 13.44
CA GLY A 155 13.52 -4.26 12.25
C GLY A 155 12.00 -4.22 11.97
N PRO A 156 11.12 -4.30 13.00
CA PRO A 156 9.67 -4.22 12.80
C PRO A 156 9.17 -2.91 12.18
N MET A 157 9.99 -1.85 12.11
CA MET A 157 9.65 -0.62 11.39
C MET A 157 9.27 -0.89 9.91
N ARG A 158 9.70 -2.02 9.33
CA ARG A 158 9.28 -2.47 8.00
C ARG A 158 7.76 -2.60 7.84
N SER A 159 7.00 -2.80 8.93
CA SER A 159 5.53 -2.86 8.87
C SER A 159 4.91 -1.50 8.56
N ALA A 160 5.60 -0.40 8.87
CA ALA A 160 5.21 0.91 8.36
C ALA A 160 5.63 1.02 6.89
N GLY A 161 4.79 1.64 6.07
CA GLY A 161 5.19 2.00 4.71
C GLY A 161 6.38 2.96 4.73
N GLY A 162 7.12 3.04 3.61
CA GLY A 162 8.31 3.89 3.51
C GLY A 162 8.00 5.36 3.87
N THR A 163 6.84 5.87 3.43
CA THR A 163 6.43 7.26 3.72
C THR A 163 6.19 7.46 5.21
N GLU A 164 5.44 6.56 5.84
CA GLU A 164 5.09 6.63 7.26
C GLU A 164 6.34 6.49 8.14
N SER A 165 7.27 5.61 7.75
CA SER A 165 8.55 5.44 8.43
C SER A 165 9.39 6.72 8.40
N ALA A 166 9.43 7.44 7.27
CA ALA A 166 10.10 8.74 7.15
C ALA A 166 9.41 9.86 7.94
N VAL A 167 8.07 9.85 7.97
CA VAL A 167 7.28 10.81 8.76
C VAL A 167 7.59 10.69 10.26
N THR A 168 8.02 9.52 10.75
CA THR A 168 8.54 9.37 12.12
C THR A 168 9.63 10.40 12.45
N ILE A 169 10.55 10.66 11.51
CA ILE A 169 11.65 11.62 11.70
C ILE A 169 11.13 13.07 11.63
N LEU A 170 10.11 13.34 10.81
CA LEU A 170 9.44 14.65 10.80
C LEU A 170 8.72 14.93 12.14
N ILE A 171 8.01 13.94 12.67
CA ILE A 171 7.35 14.03 13.99
C ILE A 171 8.41 14.28 15.06
N ALA A 172 9.51 13.52 15.04
CA ALA A 172 10.63 13.69 15.97
C ALA A 172 11.22 15.11 15.90
N ASP A 173 11.41 15.68 14.70
CA ASP A 173 11.86 17.06 14.52
C ASP A 173 10.85 18.08 15.08
N HIS A 174 9.55 17.82 14.91
CA HIS A 174 8.50 18.69 15.43
C HIS A 174 8.47 18.71 16.97
N VAL A 175 8.56 17.54 17.60
CA VAL A 175 8.52 17.42 19.07
C VAL A 175 9.81 17.93 19.71
N ARG A 176 10.99 17.68 19.12
CA ARG A 176 12.25 18.18 19.66
C ARG A 176 12.34 19.70 19.60
N LYS A 177 11.84 20.33 18.53
CA LYS A 177 11.69 21.81 18.45
C LYS A 177 10.77 22.32 19.57
N SER A 178 9.65 21.64 19.80
CA SER A 178 8.69 22.03 20.84
C SER A 178 9.25 21.88 22.27
N ALA A 179 10.16 20.93 22.48
CA ALA A 179 10.89 20.74 23.73
C ALA A 179 12.14 21.63 23.88
N GLY A 180 12.48 22.46 22.89
CA GLY A 180 13.66 23.34 22.94
C GLY A 180 15.00 22.63 22.70
N LEU A 181 14.99 21.42 22.13
CA LEU A 181 16.20 20.67 21.81
C LEU A 181 16.86 21.19 20.53
N SER A 182 18.19 21.19 20.51
CA SER A 182 19.02 21.59 19.38
C SER A 182 18.97 20.56 18.25
N LYS A 183 19.50 20.94 17.08
CA LYS A 183 19.64 20.02 15.95
C LYS A 183 20.75 18.99 16.25
N TYR A 184 20.54 17.76 15.80
CA TYR A 184 21.61 16.78 15.63
C TYR A 184 22.70 17.35 14.70
N GLN A 185 23.97 17.17 15.09
CA GLN A 185 25.13 17.53 14.29
C GLN A 185 25.86 16.25 13.87
N ALA A 186 25.67 15.86 12.61
CA ALA A 186 26.36 14.74 12.01
C ALA A 186 27.88 14.97 11.93
N ASN A 187 28.63 13.88 11.97
CA ASN A 187 30.08 13.82 11.93
C ASN A 187 30.80 14.63 13.03
N SER A 188 30.10 14.87 14.16
CA SER A 188 30.68 15.66 15.26
C SER A 188 31.82 14.94 15.96
N PHE A 189 31.72 13.61 16.07
CA PHE A 189 32.68 12.76 16.79
C PHE A 189 33.48 11.87 15.83
N ASP A 190 32.79 11.19 14.92
CA ASP A 190 33.33 10.20 13.97
C ASP A 190 32.64 10.34 12.61
N ASP A 191 33.05 9.60 11.57
CA ASP A 191 32.39 9.60 10.25
C ASP A 191 31.05 8.81 10.24
N GLU A 192 30.00 9.40 10.81
CA GLU A 192 28.62 8.88 10.84
C GLU A 192 28.06 8.71 9.41
N THR A 193 28.39 9.61 8.48
CA THR A 193 27.95 9.51 7.08
C THR A 193 28.55 8.30 6.37
N GLY A 194 29.86 8.11 6.49
CA GLY A 194 30.58 6.97 5.92
C GLY A 194 30.11 5.65 6.51
N ARG A 195 29.78 5.63 7.81
CA ARG A 195 29.16 4.47 8.47
C ARG A 195 27.83 4.07 7.84
N PHE A 196 26.94 5.03 7.56
CA PHE A 196 25.66 4.75 6.91
C PHE A 196 25.82 4.23 5.49
N VAL A 197 26.77 4.80 4.73
CA VAL A 197 27.12 4.31 3.39
C VAL A 197 27.62 2.87 3.46
N GLU A 198 28.58 2.57 4.34
CA GLU A 198 29.13 1.23 4.50
C GLU A 198 28.05 0.21 4.88
N GLU A 199 27.25 0.50 5.92
CA GLU A 199 26.16 -0.38 6.34
C GLU A 199 25.17 -0.65 5.21
N LEU A 200 24.80 0.37 4.43
CA LEU A 200 23.87 0.23 3.32
C LEU A 200 24.44 -0.71 2.24
N ARG A 201 25.71 -0.58 1.89
CA ARG A 201 26.35 -1.42 0.86
C ARG A 201 26.61 -2.84 1.34
N VAL A 202 26.95 -3.03 2.61
CA VAL A 202 27.03 -4.37 3.22
C VAL A 202 25.65 -5.02 3.20
N TYR A 203 24.61 -4.31 3.61
CA TYR A 203 23.24 -4.83 3.59
C TYR A 203 22.78 -5.18 2.16
N GLU A 204 23.02 -4.32 1.16
CA GLU A 204 22.65 -4.63 -0.24
C GLU A 204 23.36 -5.87 -0.80
N ARG A 205 24.59 -6.14 -0.35
CA ARG A 205 25.40 -7.28 -0.79
C ARG A 205 25.01 -8.58 -0.09
N GLU A 206 24.89 -8.53 1.24
CA GLU A 206 24.81 -9.72 2.08
C GLU A 206 23.37 -10.05 2.53
N ALA A 207 22.56 -9.01 2.80
CA ALA A 207 21.17 -9.23 3.19
C ALA A 207 20.36 -9.59 1.93
N LYS A 208 19.88 -10.85 1.86
CA LYS A 208 18.94 -11.31 0.82
C LYS A 208 17.64 -10.47 0.75
N GLY A 209 17.40 -9.57 1.69
CA GLY A 209 16.29 -8.62 1.69
C GLY A 209 16.61 -7.39 0.85
N SER A 210 16.03 -7.29 -0.35
CA SER A 210 16.20 -6.11 -1.19
C SER A 210 15.47 -4.89 -0.63
N PHE A 211 16.15 -3.75 -0.55
CA PHE A 211 15.49 -2.45 -0.49
C PHE A 211 14.63 -2.19 -1.74
N GLN A 212 13.62 -1.32 -1.61
CA GLN A 212 12.74 -0.96 -2.73
C GLN A 212 13.45 -0.06 -3.76
N PHE A 213 14.44 0.71 -3.29
CA PHE A 213 15.20 1.66 -4.09
C PHE A 213 16.67 1.30 -4.05
N HIS A 214 17.37 1.60 -5.15
CA HIS A 214 18.80 1.82 -5.08
C HIS A 214 19.02 3.32 -4.94
N VAL A 215 19.78 3.72 -3.93
CA VAL A 215 20.09 5.12 -3.63
C VAL A 215 21.59 5.37 -3.79
N LEU A 216 21.96 6.60 -4.12
CA LEU A 216 23.35 7.00 -4.31
C LEU A 216 24.05 7.27 -2.96
N ASP A 217 25.36 7.04 -2.88
CA ASP A 217 26.16 7.34 -1.67
C ASP A 217 26.12 8.84 -1.31
N GLU A 218 26.09 9.71 -2.32
CA GLU A 218 25.98 11.17 -2.15
C GLU A 218 24.64 11.56 -1.51
N ASP A 219 23.54 10.89 -1.86
CA ASP A 219 22.22 11.14 -1.29
C ASP A 219 22.15 10.67 0.17
N VAL A 220 22.77 9.52 0.47
CA VAL A 220 22.92 9.03 1.86
C VAL A 220 23.68 10.05 2.71
N THR A 221 24.82 10.51 2.20
CA THR A 221 25.65 11.51 2.87
C THR A 221 24.87 12.81 3.09
N THR A 222 24.17 13.29 2.06
CA THR A 222 23.36 14.51 2.12
C THR A 222 22.26 14.41 3.17
N VAL A 223 21.52 13.31 3.21
CA VAL A 223 20.45 13.10 4.19
C VAL A 223 21.01 13.08 5.61
N ILE A 224 21.96 12.19 5.90
CA ILE A 224 22.49 12.03 7.26
C ILE A 224 23.13 13.33 7.76
N SER A 225 23.80 14.08 6.90
CA SER A 225 24.43 15.36 7.25
C SER A 225 23.43 16.45 7.63
N ASN A 226 22.21 16.42 7.09
CA ASN A 226 21.22 17.49 7.25
C ASN A 226 20.05 17.11 8.17
N LEU A 227 19.96 15.85 8.61
CA LEU A 227 18.90 15.42 9.51
C LEU A 227 18.94 16.20 10.84
N PRO A 228 17.81 16.79 11.29
CA PRO A 228 17.78 17.54 12.54
C PRO A 228 17.67 16.65 13.79
N VAL A 229 17.40 15.35 13.60
CA VAL A 229 17.25 14.31 14.62
C VAL A 229 18.17 13.16 14.23
N GLU A 230 18.87 12.56 15.20
CA GLU A 230 19.71 11.39 14.91
C GLU A 230 18.83 10.20 14.53
N LEU A 231 19.02 9.69 13.32
CA LEU A 231 18.51 8.38 12.92
C LEU A 231 19.43 7.32 13.52
N ALA A 232 19.04 6.75 14.66
CA ALA A 232 19.76 5.66 15.30
C ALA A 232 19.10 4.30 14.96
N GLY A 233 19.69 3.21 15.44
CA GLY A 233 19.09 1.90 15.28
C GLY A 233 19.78 0.82 16.10
N VAL A 234 19.05 -0.27 16.33
CA VAL A 234 19.57 -1.48 16.96
C VAL A 234 20.15 -2.42 15.89
N GLU A 235 21.02 -3.33 16.31
CA GLU A 235 21.48 -4.40 15.42
C GLU A 235 20.30 -5.29 14.99
N THR A 236 20.15 -5.50 13.69
CA THR A 236 19.09 -6.37 13.15
C THR A 236 19.64 -7.50 12.29
N ASP A 237 20.85 -7.32 11.77
CA ASP A 237 21.47 -8.25 10.83
C ASP A 237 22.85 -8.65 11.36
N PRO A 238 23.28 -9.92 11.15
CA PRO A 238 24.51 -10.44 11.74
C PRO A 238 25.79 -9.95 11.04
N TYR A 239 25.67 -9.07 10.05
CA TYR A 239 26.80 -8.59 9.25
C TYR A 239 27.52 -7.44 9.96
N GLU A 240 28.84 -7.53 10.02
CA GLU A 240 29.70 -6.50 10.63
C GLU A 240 30.20 -5.50 9.59
N VAL A 241 30.37 -4.24 10.03
CA VAL A 241 31.11 -3.23 9.28
C VAL A 241 32.61 -3.41 9.48
N VAL A 242 33.39 -3.02 8.47
CA VAL A 242 34.84 -3.22 8.43
C VAL A 242 35.57 -1.94 8.84
N ASN A 243 35.19 -0.80 8.26
CA ASN A 243 35.92 0.45 8.42
C ASN A 243 35.44 1.25 9.63
N HIS A 244 34.13 1.41 9.81
CA HIS A 244 33.56 2.32 10.81
C HIS A 244 33.16 1.60 12.12
N ARG A 245 34.14 0.98 12.78
CA ARG A 245 33.94 0.24 14.04
C ARG A 245 34.14 1.11 15.28
N ASN A 246 33.50 0.74 16.40
CA ASN A 246 33.64 1.35 17.73
C ASN A 246 33.42 2.88 17.74
N MET A 247 32.38 3.35 17.06
CA MET A 247 32.05 4.78 16.98
C MET A 247 31.42 5.29 18.27
N ALA A 248 31.63 6.57 18.59
CA ALA A 248 31.26 7.16 19.87
C ALA A 248 29.75 7.14 20.19
N ARG A 249 28.87 7.18 19.18
CA ARG A 249 27.40 7.23 19.34
C ARG A 249 26.67 5.97 18.88
N ILE A 250 27.38 5.06 18.21
CA ILE A 250 26.79 3.87 17.60
C ILE A 250 27.29 2.66 18.37
N ASP A 251 26.42 2.10 19.20
CA ASP A 251 26.76 1.08 20.20
C ASP A 251 27.04 -0.33 19.62
N THR A 252 26.99 -0.49 18.30
CA THR A 252 27.20 -1.78 17.62
C THR A 252 28.09 -1.63 16.39
N ASP A 253 28.86 -2.67 16.09
CA ASP A 253 29.63 -2.83 14.85
C ASP A 253 28.85 -3.59 13.77
N ARG A 254 27.57 -3.89 14.01
CA ARG A 254 26.71 -4.60 13.06
C ARG A 254 25.77 -3.68 12.31
N VAL A 255 25.20 -4.23 11.24
CA VAL A 255 24.25 -3.54 10.38
C VAL A 255 22.91 -3.30 11.09
N ARG A 256 22.44 -2.05 11.02
CA ARG A 256 21.18 -1.57 11.61
C ARG A 256 20.11 -1.44 10.52
N GLY A 257 19.66 -2.58 10.01
CA GLY A 257 18.71 -2.68 8.90
C GLY A 257 17.40 -1.90 9.08
N GLY A 258 16.91 -1.76 10.32
CA GLY A 258 15.75 -0.90 10.63
C GLY A 258 15.98 0.57 10.25
N ALA A 259 17.11 1.14 10.70
CA ALA A 259 17.50 2.51 10.39
C ALA A 259 17.75 2.70 8.88
N LEU A 260 18.45 1.75 8.25
CA LEU A 260 18.70 1.77 6.80
C LEU A 260 17.41 1.76 5.98
N ARG A 261 16.35 1.09 6.44
CA ARG A 261 15.04 1.11 5.76
C ARG A 261 14.37 2.49 5.81
N VAL A 262 14.40 3.14 6.97
CA VAL A 262 13.87 4.50 7.13
C VAL A 262 14.65 5.47 6.24
N LEU A 263 15.97 5.31 6.14
CA LEU A 263 16.82 6.09 5.26
C LEU A 263 16.52 5.83 3.76
N ASN A 264 16.63 4.57 3.32
CA ASN A 264 16.60 4.20 1.91
C ASN A 264 15.18 4.19 1.32
N ASP A 265 14.25 3.44 1.94
CA ASP A 265 12.89 3.27 1.44
C ASP A 265 11.96 4.43 1.86
N GLY A 266 12.35 5.17 2.91
CA GLY A 266 11.65 6.33 3.43
C GLY A 266 12.23 7.66 2.96
N LEU A 267 13.20 8.22 3.67
CA LEU A 267 13.71 9.58 3.48
C LEU A 267 14.14 9.84 2.03
N ILE A 268 14.96 8.95 1.45
CA ILE A 268 15.46 9.08 0.07
C ILE A 268 14.41 8.56 -0.93
N GLY A 269 13.94 7.32 -0.74
CA GLY A 269 13.01 6.63 -1.64
C GLY A 269 11.62 7.25 -1.76
N ARG A 270 11.21 8.10 -0.81
CA ARG A 270 9.92 8.81 -0.79
C ARG A 270 10.07 10.32 -0.68
N ALA A 271 11.25 10.89 -0.95
CA ALA A 271 11.52 12.33 -0.85
C ALA A 271 10.39 13.21 -1.44
N LYS A 272 9.93 12.93 -2.67
CA LYS A 272 8.82 13.66 -3.31
C LYS A 272 7.48 13.59 -2.56
N LYS A 273 7.14 12.43 -1.99
CA LYS A 273 5.92 12.31 -1.17
C LYS A 273 6.11 12.99 0.19
N LEU A 274 7.33 12.95 0.73
CA LEU A 274 7.70 13.58 1.99
C LEU A 274 7.66 15.11 1.89
N GLN A 275 8.08 15.70 0.77
CA GLN A 275 7.95 17.15 0.49
C GLN A 275 6.50 17.62 0.66
N LYS A 276 5.54 16.91 0.06
CA LYS A 276 4.10 17.22 0.23
C LYS A 276 3.65 17.15 1.68
N ARG A 277 4.27 16.28 2.50
CA ARG A 277 3.99 16.21 3.95
C ARG A 277 4.61 17.40 4.68
N ILE A 278 5.85 17.76 4.37
CA ILE A 278 6.57 18.91 4.94
C ILE A 278 5.79 20.21 4.68
N GLU A 279 5.31 20.41 3.45
CA GLU A 279 4.45 21.55 3.07
C GLU A 279 3.14 21.55 3.84
N LEU A 280 2.44 20.41 3.90
CA LEU A 280 1.20 20.27 4.66
C LEU A 280 1.41 20.59 6.16
N TYR A 281 2.55 20.20 6.70
CA TYR A 281 2.92 20.39 8.10
C TYR A 281 3.50 21.77 8.41
N ASN A 282 3.82 22.55 7.38
CA ASN A 282 4.53 23.82 7.51
C ASN A 282 5.81 23.69 8.36
N LEU A 283 6.65 22.70 8.04
CA LEU A 283 7.91 22.43 8.74
C LEU A 283 9.09 23.11 8.03
N ASP A 284 9.79 24.01 8.72
CA ASP A 284 10.99 24.67 8.21
C ASP A 284 12.27 23.82 8.41
N GLY A 285 13.27 24.05 7.55
CA GLY A 285 14.62 23.47 7.67
C GLY A 285 14.80 22.13 6.97
N TRP A 286 13.89 21.79 6.05
CA TRP A 286 13.90 20.57 5.23
C TRP A 286 14.10 20.87 3.73
N GLU A 287 14.48 22.09 3.37
CA GLU A 287 14.65 22.56 1.98
C GLU A 287 15.76 21.77 1.25
N TRP A 288 16.72 21.23 2.01
CA TRP A 288 17.79 20.38 1.48
C TRP A 288 17.28 19.07 0.85
N LEU A 289 16.07 18.63 1.16
CA LEU A 289 15.48 17.42 0.59
C LEU A 289 15.27 17.54 -0.94
N ASP A 290 15.15 18.78 -1.44
CA ASP A 290 15.03 19.08 -2.87
C ASP A 290 16.33 18.82 -3.64
N ASN A 291 17.47 18.80 -2.94
CA ASN A 291 18.80 18.63 -3.54
C ASN A 291 19.19 17.15 -3.74
N ILE A 292 18.34 16.21 -3.32
CA ILE A 292 18.58 14.78 -3.50
C ILE A 292 18.45 14.44 -4.99
N LYS A 293 19.52 13.88 -5.57
CA LYS A 293 19.60 13.59 -7.02
C LYS A 293 18.62 12.48 -7.42
N GLY A 294 18.30 11.59 -6.49
CA GLY A 294 17.08 10.80 -6.53
C GLY A 294 17.30 9.32 -6.28
N ALA A 295 16.25 8.68 -5.79
CA ALA A 295 16.20 7.23 -5.66
C ALA A 295 15.81 6.59 -7.00
N ILE A 296 16.62 5.67 -7.51
CA ILE A 296 16.21 4.85 -8.65
C ILE A 296 15.31 3.75 -8.09
N GLN A 297 13.99 3.88 -8.33
CA GLN A 297 13.09 2.78 -8.04
C GLN A 297 13.56 1.58 -8.86
N LYS A 298 13.86 0.46 -8.20
CA LYS A 298 14.21 -0.77 -8.91
C LYS A 298 12.99 -1.17 -9.76
N GLY A 299 13.01 -0.85 -11.07
CA GLY A 299 11.98 -1.16 -12.07
C GLY A 299 11.32 0.02 -12.80
N ASN A 300 12.06 1.00 -13.34
CA ASN A 300 11.48 2.06 -14.19
C ASN A 300 11.13 1.54 -15.61
N LYS A 301 10.19 2.21 -16.29
CA LYS A 301 9.23 1.67 -17.28
C LYS A 301 9.78 0.79 -18.41
N GLU A 302 10.92 1.10 -19.06
CA GLU A 302 11.42 0.27 -20.18
C GLU A 302 12.20 -0.98 -19.74
N ASP A 303 12.79 -0.97 -18.53
CA ASP A 303 13.56 -2.09 -17.97
C ASP A 303 12.76 -2.94 -16.95
N SER A 304 11.57 -2.47 -16.56
CA SER A 304 10.76 -3.10 -15.52
C SER A 304 10.24 -4.49 -15.90
N ALA A 305 9.77 -4.66 -17.14
CA ALA A 305 9.30 -5.94 -17.66
C ALA A 305 10.46 -6.93 -17.78
N THR A 306 11.59 -6.49 -18.34
CA THR A 306 12.81 -7.29 -18.48
C THR A 306 13.35 -7.75 -17.11
N LYS A 307 13.31 -6.87 -16.10
CA LYS A 307 13.70 -7.21 -14.73
C LYS A 307 12.69 -8.14 -14.04
N ARG A 308 11.38 -7.95 -14.25
CA ARG A 308 10.36 -8.88 -13.73
C ARG A 308 10.54 -10.27 -14.33
N MET A 309 10.90 -10.34 -15.60
CA MET A 309 11.22 -11.58 -16.29
C MET A 309 12.48 -12.25 -15.75
N SER A 310 13.53 -11.50 -15.41
CA SER A 310 14.74 -12.07 -14.80
C SER A 310 14.52 -12.53 -13.35
N GLU A 311 13.49 -12.03 -12.66
CA GLU A 311 13.05 -12.49 -11.34
C GLU A 311 12.15 -13.75 -11.39
N VAL A 312 11.82 -14.29 -12.56
CA VAL A 312 11.00 -15.50 -12.67
C VAL A 312 11.82 -16.69 -12.18
N ILE A 313 11.51 -17.16 -10.97
CA ILE A 313 12.08 -18.37 -10.38
C ILE A 313 11.43 -19.60 -11.03
N THR A 314 12.18 -20.69 -11.13
CA THR A 314 11.68 -22.02 -11.53
C THR A 314 10.34 -22.36 -10.84
N GLY A 315 9.36 -22.77 -11.62
CA GLY A 315 8.01 -23.12 -11.14
C GLY A 315 6.98 -21.99 -11.21
N ARG A 316 7.36 -20.75 -11.58
CA ARG A 316 6.41 -19.68 -11.90
C ARG A 316 6.22 -19.56 -13.41
N SER A 317 5.00 -19.77 -13.88
CA SER A 317 4.67 -19.66 -15.30
C SER A 317 4.61 -18.20 -15.75
N VAL A 318 5.16 -17.93 -16.93
CA VAL A 318 4.99 -16.64 -17.62
C VAL A 318 3.79 -16.77 -18.55
N LEU A 319 2.74 -16.00 -18.26
CA LEU A 319 1.48 -16.07 -19.01
C LEU A 319 1.57 -15.33 -20.35
N SER A 320 2.15 -14.13 -20.33
CA SER A 320 2.38 -13.31 -21.51
C SER A 320 3.65 -12.48 -21.33
N MET A 321 4.27 -12.13 -22.46
CA MET A 321 5.31 -11.10 -22.49
C MET A 321 4.66 -9.73 -22.56
N SER A 322 5.39 -8.70 -22.15
CA SER A 322 4.92 -7.31 -22.22
C SER A 322 4.67 -6.86 -23.65
N ASN A 323 3.56 -6.16 -23.90
CA ASN A 323 3.15 -5.64 -25.20
C ASN A 323 3.19 -6.67 -26.35
N LYS A 324 2.99 -7.96 -26.04
CA LYS A 324 3.00 -9.02 -27.04
C LYS A 324 1.59 -9.32 -27.54
N VAL A 325 1.43 -9.30 -28.87
CA VAL A 325 0.21 -9.74 -29.54
C VAL A 325 -0.11 -11.18 -29.15
N GLY A 326 -1.37 -11.44 -28.81
CA GLY A 326 -1.84 -12.74 -28.30
C GLY A 326 -1.81 -12.88 -26.77
N GLY A 327 -1.26 -11.90 -26.06
CA GLY A 327 -1.38 -11.78 -24.61
C GLY A 327 -2.81 -11.48 -24.15
N PHE A 328 -2.93 -11.04 -22.90
CA PHE A 328 -4.21 -10.53 -22.40
C PHE A 328 -4.54 -9.17 -23.03
N ARG A 329 -5.76 -9.03 -23.54
CA ARG A 329 -6.30 -7.76 -24.00
C ARG A 329 -6.82 -6.97 -22.80
N LEU A 330 -6.34 -5.74 -22.63
CA LEU A 330 -6.82 -4.87 -21.56
C LEU A 330 -8.28 -4.48 -21.82
N ARG A 331 -9.13 -4.69 -20.80
CA ARG A 331 -10.49 -4.15 -20.70
C ARG A 331 -10.61 -3.39 -19.40
N TYR A 332 -10.98 -2.11 -19.46
CA TYR A 332 -11.25 -1.34 -18.25
C TYR A 332 -12.61 -1.74 -17.66
N GLY A 333 -12.65 -2.01 -16.37
CA GLY A 333 -13.91 -2.25 -15.68
C GLY A 333 -13.75 -2.88 -14.30
N ARG A 334 -14.89 -3.11 -13.65
CA ARG A 334 -14.96 -3.72 -12.32
C ARG A 334 -16.18 -4.64 -12.25
N ALA A 335 -15.93 -5.93 -12.07
CA ALA A 335 -16.92 -6.92 -11.68
C ALA A 335 -17.13 -6.93 -10.15
N CYS A 336 -18.20 -7.58 -9.69
CA CYS A 336 -18.57 -7.67 -8.27
C CYS A 336 -17.46 -8.24 -7.36
N ASN A 337 -16.60 -9.10 -7.92
CA ASN A 337 -15.51 -9.80 -7.24
C ASN A 337 -14.11 -9.27 -7.63
N THR A 338 -14.03 -8.10 -8.26
CA THR A 338 -12.78 -7.42 -8.66
C THR A 338 -12.76 -5.98 -8.15
N GLY A 339 -11.64 -5.27 -8.33
CA GLY A 339 -11.52 -3.86 -7.97
C GLY A 339 -10.20 -3.55 -7.29
N PHE A 340 -10.10 -3.78 -5.99
CA PHE A 340 -8.93 -3.40 -5.19
C PHE A 340 -7.73 -4.32 -5.48
N ALA A 341 -6.81 -3.89 -6.35
CA ALA A 341 -5.66 -4.69 -6.79
C ALA A 341 -6.04 -6.12 -7.20
N CYS A 342 -7.23 -6.27 -7.82
CA CYS A 342 -7.79 -7.55 -8.21
C CYS A 342 -8.24 -7.49 -9.66
N VAL A 343 -7.65 -8.37 -10.48
CA VAL A 343 -7.87 -8.44 -11.92
C VAL A 343 -8.85 -9.55 -12.27
N GLY A 344 -9.71 -9.31 -13.25
CA GLY A 344 -10.65 -10.30 -13.77
C GLY A 344 -10.07 -11.02 -14.98
N ILE A 345 -10.12 -12.35 -14.99
CA ILE A 345 -9.76 -13.18 -16.14
C ILE A 345 -10.88 -14.18 -16.39
N HIS A 346 -11.11 -14.58 -17.65
CA HIS A 346 -12.14 -15.56 -17.94
C HIS A 346 -11.80 -16.93 -17.31
N PRO A 347 -12.73 -17.61 -16.60
CA PRO A 347 -12.46 -18.87 -15.88
C PRO A 347 -11.84 -19.98 -16.74
N VAL A 348 -12.22 -20.02 -18.02
CA VAL A 348 -11.65 -20.98 -18.99
C VAL A 348 -10.12 -20.90 -19.15
N VAL A 349 -9.51 -19.75 -18.85
CA VAL A 349 -8.05 -19.60 -18.87
C VAL A 349 -7.42 -20.49 -17.80
N GLY A 350 -8.02 -20.56 -16.61
CA GLY A 350 -7.58 -21.47 -15.55
C GLY A 350 -7.65 -22.93 -16.01
N GLU A 351 -8.72 -23.32 -16.69
CA GLU A 351 -8.91 -24.70 -17.19
C GLU A 351 -7.86 -25.08 -18.24
N ILE A 352 -7.67 -24.26 -19.28
CA ILE A 352 -6.77 -24.60 -20.40
C ILE A 352 -5.29 -24.44 -20.05
N LEU A 353 -4.97 -23.75 -18.96
CA LEU A 353 -3.60 -23.58 -18.45
C LEU A 353 -3.30 -24.50 -17.24
N ASP A 354 -4.00 -25.61 -17.11
CA ASP A 354 -3.80 -26.62 -16.05
C ASP A 354 -3.81 -26.04 -14.62
N HIS A 355 -4.71 -25.08 -14.38
CA HIS A 355 -4.86 -24.39 -13.10
C HIS A 355 -3.58 -23.70 -12.61
N THR A 356 -2.69 -23.33 -13.53
CA THR A 356 -1.58 -22.39 -13.26
C THR A 356 -2.09 -21.09 -12.65
N ILE A 357 -3.30 -20.68 -13.04
CA ILE A 357 -4.03 -19.55 -12.46
C ILE A 357 -5.35 -20.05 -11.90
N THR A 358 -5.61 -19.71 -10.65
CA THR A 358 -6.88 -19.93 -9.96
C THR A 358 -7.33 -18.65 -9.26
N VAL A 359 -8.56 -18.65 -8.74
CA VAL A 359 -9.03 -17.55 -7.87
C VAL A 359 -8.08 -17.40 -6.69
N GLY A 360 -7.61 -16.18 -6.43
CA GLY A 360 -6.63 -15.89 -5.39
C GLY A 360 -5.16 -15.98 -5.84
N THR A 361 -4.88 -16.49 -7.04
CA THR A 361 -3.50 -16.51 -7.56
C THR A 361 -3.01 -15.07 -7.78
N GLN A 362 -1.91 -14.71 -7.13
CA GLN A 362 -1.25 -13.42 -7.35
C GLN A 362 -0.46 -13.47 -8.66
N VAL A 363 -0.88 -12.66 -9.63
CA VAL A 363 -0.15 -12.45 -10.88
C VAL A 363 0.68 -11.18 -10.78
N LYS A 364 1.92 -11.21 -11.28
CA LYS A 364 2.72 -10.00 -11.49
C LYS A 364 2.23 -9.33 -12.78
N LEU A 365 1.95 -8.05 -12.71
CA LEU A 365 1.43 -7.27 -13.84
C LEU A 365 2.49 -6.32 -14.37
N ASP A 366 2.36 -5.96 -15.64
CA ASP A 366 3.20 -4.93 -16.25
C ASP A 366 2.72 -3.52 -15.96
N ILE A 367 1.38 -3.37 -15.94
CA ILE A 367 0.62 -2.14 -15.70
C ILE A 367 -0.73 -2.55 -15.05
N PRO A 368 -1.37 -1.72 -14.21
CA PRO A 368 -0.89 -0.47 -13.61
C PRO A 368 0.00 -0.64 -12.38
N GLY A 369 -0.10 -1.77 -11.68
CA GLY A 369 0.62 -2.05 -10.44
C GLY A 369 1.62 -3.20 -10.57
N LYS A 370 2.33 -3.51 -9.48
CA LYS A 370 3.35 -4.60 -9.46
C LYS A 370 2.73 -6.00 -9.46
N GLY A 371 1.47 -6.11 -9.10
CA GLY A 371 0.73 -7.37 -9.11
C GLY A 371 -0.73 -7.14 -8.83
N GLY A 372 -1.52 -8.17 -9.12
CA GLY A 372 -2.94 -8.22 -8.80
C GLY A 372 -3.35 -9.63 -8.44
N THR A 373 -4.35 -9.75 -7.58
CA THR A 373 -4.97 -11.04 -7.28
C THR A 373 -5.96 -11.39 -8.36
N THR A 374 -5.95 -12.62 -8.86
CA THR A 374 -6.87 -13.05 -9.92
C THR A 374 -8.23 -13.42 -9.35
N SER A 375 -9.29 -12.93 -9.99
CA SER A 375 -10.67 -13.39 -9.86
C SER A 375 -11.21 -13.80 -11.23
N PHE A 376 -12.19 -14.69 -11.24
CA PHE A 376 -12.83 -15.12 -12.49
C PHE A 376 -14.05 -14.27 -12.84
N VAL A 377 -14.12 -13.86 -14.10
CA VAL A 377 -15.22 -13.07 -14.69
C VAL A 377 -15.63 -13.75 -16.00
N ASP A 378 -16.84 -14.27 -16.08
CA ASP A 378 -17.34 -15.07 -17.22
C ASP A 378 -18.03 -14.22 -18.30
N SER A 379 -18.21 -12.92 -18.06
CA SER A 379 -18.81 -11.98 -19.01
C SER A 379 -17.83 -11.34 -19.99
N ILE A 380 -16.52 -11.55 -19.81
CA ILE A 380 -15.46 -10.94 -20.64
C ILE A 380 -14.96 -11.88 -21.74
N GLU A 381 -14.16 -11.39 -22.67
CA GLU A 381 -13.76 -12.15 -23.86
C GLU A 381 -12.89 -13.37 -23.52
N THR A 382 -13.23 -14.49 -24.15
CA THR A 382 -12.57 -15.79 -24.02
C THR A 382 -11.33 -15.92 -24.92
N PRO A 383 -10.44 -16.89 -24.64
CA PRO A 383 -9.30 -17.20 -25.49
C PRO A 383 -9.66 -17.62 -26.92
N ILE A 384 -8.73 -17.38 -27.85
CA ILE A 384 -8.74 -17.93 -29.21
C ILE A 384 -7.59 -18.92 -29.32
N VAL A 385 -7.89 -20.13 -29.79
CA VAL A 385 -6.94 -21.25 -29.82
C VAL A 385 -6.89 -21.88 -31.21
N ARG A 386 -5.74 -22.45 -31.54
CA ARG A 386 -5.57 -23.35 -32.68
C ARG A 386 -5.52 -24.78 -32.17
N LEU A 387 -6.33 -25.64 -32.77
CA LEU A 387 -6.40 -27.06 -32.47
C LEU A 387 -5.35 -27.85 -33.28
N GLU A 388 -5.05 -29.08 -32.86
CA GLU A 388 -4.11 -29.98 -33.54
C GLU A 388 -4.46 -30.27 -35.01
N ASN A 389 -5.75 -30.18 -35.36
CA ASN A 389 -6.22 -30.33 -36.75
C ASN A 389 -6.06 -29.05 -37.61
N GLY A 390 -5.49 -27.98 -37.04
CA GLY A 390 -5.28 -26.70 -37.70
C GLY A 390 -6.44 -25.72 -37.61
N ASN A 391 -7.60 -26.11 -37.09
CA ASN A 391 -8.75 -25.21 -36.95
C ASN A 391 -8.49 -24.15 -35.88
N VAL A 392 -8.87 -22.91 -36.16
CA VAL A 392 -8.84 -21.80 -35.20
C VAL A 392 -10.24 -21.62 -34.63
N VAL A 393 -10.35 -21.65 -33.31
CA VAL A 393 -11.62 -21.63 -32.58
C VAL A 393 -11.55 -20.61 -31.45
N LYS A 394 -12.51 -19.69 -31.41
CA LYS A 394 -12.79 -18.88 -30.21
C LYS A 394 -13.56 -19.73 -29.21
N ILE A 395 -13.02 -19.88 -28.00
CA ILE A 395 -13.67 -20.67 -26.95
C ILE A 395 -15.00 -20.00 -26.58
N LYS A 396 -16.06 -20.76 -26.35
CA LYS A 396 -17.40 -20.18 -26.16
C LYS A 396 -17.68 -19.86 -24.70
N ASN A 397 -17.26 -20.75 -23.81
CA ASN A 397 -17.43 -20.70 -22.37
C ASN A 397 -16.49 -21.74 -21.74
N THR A 398 -16.51 -21.83 -20.40
CA THR A 398 -15.66 -22.76 -19.64
C THR A 398 -15.88 -24.21 -20.02
N GLU A 399 -17.13 -24.65 -20.17
CA GLU A 399 -17.46 -26.03 -20.55
C GLU A 399 -16.90 -26.41 -21.93
N HIS A 400 -17.00 -25.49 -22.90
CA HIS A 400 -16.43 -25.68 -24.23
C HIS A 400 -14.90 -25.81 -24.14
N GLY A 401 -14.25 -24.95 -23.35
CA GLY A 401 -12.80 -25.01 -23.14
C GLY A 401 -12.33 -26.33 -22.53
N ILE A 402 -13.03 -26.83 -21.51
CA ILE A 402 -12.72 -28.13 -20.88
C ILE A 402 -12.77 -29.27 -21.93
N LYS A 403 -13.80 -29.28 -22.79
CA LYS A 403 -13.98 -30.33 -23.81
C LYS A 403 -12.87 -30.34 -24.86
N ILE A 404 -12.39 -29.17 -25.27
CA ILE A 404 -11.39 -29.05 -26.33
C ILE A 404 -9.95 -28.94 -25.80
N LYS A 405 -9.75 -28.81 -24.48
CA LYS A 405 -8.45 -28.59 -23.84
C LYS A 405 -7.35 -29.51 -24.37
N ASN A 406 -7.63 -30.81 -24.42
CA ASN A 406 -6.66 -31.82 -24.86
C ASN A 406 -6.40 -31.83 -26.37
N GLN A 407 -7.07 -30.97 -27.13
CA GLN A 407 -6.92 -30.82 -28.58
C GLN A 407 -6.25 -29.48 -28.95
N ILE A 408 -5.89 -28.66 -27.95
CA ILE A 408 -5.29 -27.33 -28.17
C ILE A 408 -3.81 -27.51 -28.51
N GLU A 409 -3.43 -27.17 -29.74
CA GLU A 409 -2.03 -27.11 -30.19
C GLU A 409 -1.37 -25.80 -29.70
N LYS A 410 -2.09 -24.68 -29.81
CA LYS A 410 -1.54 -23.35 -29.51
C LYS A 410 -2.62 -22.37 -29.07
N ILE A 411 -2.37 -21.62 -28.00
CA ILE A 411 -3.18 -20.46 -27.63
C ILE A 411 -2.71 -19.26 -28.47
N LEU A 412 -3.63 -18.66 -29.24
CA LEU A 412 -3.35 -17.51 -30.09
C LEU A 412 -3.61 -16.19 -29.34
N HIS A 413 -4.71 -16.12 -28.60
CA HIS A 413 -5.07 -15.00 -27.73
C HIS A 413 -5.55 -15.53 -26.39
N LEU A 414 -5.09 -14.93 -25.28
CA LEU A 414 -5.51 -15.32 -23.92
C LEU A 414 -6.87 -14.75 -23.50
N GLY A 415 -7.47 -13.89 -24.32
CA GLY A 415 -8.73 -13.20 -24.01
C GLY A 415 -8.51 -11.93 -23.18
N ASP A 416 -9.54 -11.51 -22.46
CA ASP A 416 -9.52 -10.26 -21.71
C ASP A 416 -8.83 -10.39 -20.34
N ILE A 417 -8.19 -9.29 -19.93
CA ILE A 417 -7.91 -8.99 -18.53
C ILE A 417 -8.68 -7.73 -18.13
N LEU A 418 -9.58 -7.88 -17.16
CA LEU A 418 -10.38 -6.80 -16.61
C LEU A 418 -9.60 -6.11 -15.49
N ILE A 419 -9.31 -4.82 -15.66
CA ILE A 419 -8.58 -4.03 -14.65
C ILE A 419 -9.39 -2.78 -14.30
N SER A 420 -9.47 -2.48 -13.00
CA SER A 420 -10.20 -1.30 -12.54
C SER A 420 -9.46 -0.01 -12.90
N PHE A 421 -10.21 1.01 -13.32
CA PHE A 421 -9.68 2.36 -13.44
C PHE A 421 -9.07 2.86 -12.11
N GLY A 422 -9.64 2.46 -10.97
CA GLY A 422 -9.12 2.82 -9.64
C GLY A 422 -7.68 2.38 -9.41
N ASP A 423 -7.29 1.20 -9.94
CA ASP A 423 -5.92 0.69 -9.81
C ASP A 423 -4.92 1.58 -10.59
N PHE A 424 -5.33 2.16 -11.71
CA PHE A 424 -4.49 3.11 -12.47
C PHE A 424 -4.30 4.42 -11.70
N VAL A 425 -5.38 4.95 -11.11
CA VAL A 425 -5.34 6.17 -10.29
C VAL A 425 -4.43 5.98 -9.07
N GLU A 426 -4.62 4.88 -8.33
CA GLU A 426 -3.83 4.57 -7.14
C GLU A 426 -2.32 4.47 -7.44
N ASN A 427 -1.97 3.79 -8.53
CA ASN A 427 -0.59 3.60 -8.93
C ASN A 427 -0.01 4.81 -9.70
N ASN A 428 -0.82 5.84 -9.96
CA ASN A 428 -0.47 6.97 -10.82
C ASN A 428 0.10 6.49 -12.18
N ALA A 429 -0.52 5.43 -12.73
CA ALA A 429 -0.16 4.82 -13.99
C ALA A 429 -0.84 5.56 -15.15
N GLN A 430 -0.16 5.65 -16.29
CA GLN A 430 -0.76 6.22 -17.49
C GLN A 430 -1.82 5.27 -18.04
N LEU A 431 -2.99 5.80 -18.38
CA LEU A 431 -4.01 5.03 -19.09
C LEU A 431 -3.48 4.69 -20.49
N ILE A 432 -3.54 3.41 -20.84
CA ILE A 432 -3.28 2.94 -22.19
C ILE A 432 -4.60 2.68 -22.91
N PRO A 433 -4.64 2.72 -24.25
CA PRO A 433 -5.86 2.40 -24.99
C PRO A 433 -6.40 1.01 -24.61
N SER A 434 -7.70 0.93 -24.35
CA SER A 434 -8.41 -0.36 -24.22
C SER A 434 -8.69 -0.94 -25.60
N GLY A 435 -8.94 -2.25 -25.66
CA GLY A 435 -9.65 -2.81 -26.81
C GLY A 435 -11.03 -2.17 -26.98
N TYR A 436 -11.55 -2.16 -28.21
CA TYR A 436 -12.93 -1.76 -28.48
C TYR A 436 -13.87 -2.88 -27.99
N VAL A 437 -14.68 -2.57 -26.98
CA VAL A 437 -15.48 -3.54 -26.20
C VAL A 437 -16.95 -3.15 -26.16
N GLU A 438 -17.81 -4.07 -25.72
CA GLU A 438 -19.27 -3.89 -25.71
C GLU A 438 -19.70 -2.65 -24.92
N GLU A 439 -19.02 -2.32 -23.82
CA GLU A 439 -19.33 -1.13 -23.03
C GLU A 439 -19.13 0.16 -23.82
N ILE A 440 -18.06 0.25 -24.63
CA ILE A 440 -17.78 1.43 -25.46
C ILE A 440 -18.84 1.53 -26.56
N TRP A 441 -19.10 0.42 -27.26
CA TRP A 441 -20.12 0.36 -28.31
C TRP A 441 -21.52 0.72 -27.78
N ASN A 442 -21.87 0.27 -26.58
CA ASN A 442 -23.13 0.59 -25.93
C ASN A 442 -23.27 2.09 -25.61
N GLU A 443 -22.20 2.75 -25.15
CA GLU A 443 -22.24 4.20 -24.91
C GLU A 443 -22.35 4.99 -26.22
N GLU A 444 -21.65 4.59 -27.28
CA GLU A 444 -21.78 5.19 -28.61
C GLU A 444 -23.19 5.01 -29.18
N LEU A 445 -23.79 3.82 -28.99
CA LEU A 445 -25.17 3.55 -29.37
C LEU A 445 -26.15 4.44 -28.57
N LYS A 446 -26.00 4.55 -27.24
CA LYS A 446 -26.83 5.44 -26.40
C LYS A 446 -26.74 6.89 -26.85
N GLU A 447 -25.54 7.37 -27.16
CA GLU A 447 -25.33 8.75 -27.62
C GLU A 447 -26.11 9.01 -28.91
N LYS A 448 -26.03 8.10 -29.90
CA LYS A 448 -26.78 8.24 -31.15
C LYS A 448 -28.29 8.12 -30.93
N LEU A 449 -28.75 7.18 -30.11
CA LEU A 449 -30.17 7.03 -29.80
C LEU A 449 -30.77 8.27 -29.12
N SER A 450 -30.03 8.92 -28.22
CA SER A 450 -30.49 10.14 -27.56
C SER A 450 -30.64 11.33 -28.51
N LYS A 451 -29.84 11.38 -29.59
CA LYS A 451 -29.90 12.42 -30.63
C LYS A 451 -31.02 12.18 -31.66
N TYR A 452 -31.41 10.94 -31.91
CA TYR A 452 -32.39 10.56 -32.94
C TYR A 452 -33.65 9.89 -32.35
N GLN A 453 -34.57 10.71 -31.81
CA GLN A 453 -35.95 10.44 -31.34
C GLN A 453 -36.24 9.18 -30.47
N PRO A 454 -37.17 9.26 -29.49
CA PRO A 454 -37.24 8.36 -28.33
C PRO A 454 -37.86 6.96 -28.53
N GLN A 455 -37.96 6.44 -29.77
CA GLN A 455 -38.55 5.11 -30.04
C GLN A 455 -37.85 4.44 -31.21
N ASN A 456 -36.54 4.25 -31.07
CA ASN A 456 -35.74 3.61 -32.10
C ASN A 456 -35.75 2.09 -31.89
N GLN A 457 -36.03 1.33 -32.95
CA GLN A 457 -36.02 -0.14 -32.97
C GLN A 457 -34.70 -0.79 -32.50
N PHE A 458 -33.64 0.02 -32.37
CA PHE A 458 -32.30 -0.37 -31.96
C PHE A 458 -32.03 -0.32 -30.45
N GLU A 459 -32.92 0.28 -29.64
CA GLU A 459 -32.73 0.38 -28.18
C GLU A 459 -32.60 -0.99 -27.49
N LYS A 460 -33.28 -2.00 -28.04
CA LYS A 460 -33.19 -3.40 -27.59
C LYS A 460 -31.76 -3.96 -27.61
N PHE A 461 -30.85 -3.39 -28.41
CA PHE A 461 -29.47 -3.87 -28.51
C PHE A 461 -28.55 -3.33 -27.41
N LEU A 462 -29.04 -2.44 -26.54
CA LEU A 462 -28.31 -2.05 -25.31
C LEU A 462 -28.24 -3.18 -24.29
N SER A 463 -29.15 -4.15 -24.36
CA SER A 463 -29.22 -5.31 -23.46
C SER A 463 -29.10 -6.65 -24.20
N LYS A 464 -29.01 -6.62 -25.53
CA LYS A 464 -28.94 -7.82 -26.38
C LYS A 464 -27.87 -7.63 -27.44
N ILE A 465 -27.02 -8.63 -27.61
CA ILE A 465 -26.05 -8.66 -28.69
C ILE A 465 -26.79 -8.79 -30.05
N PRO A 466 -26.56 -7.87 -31.02
CA PRO A 466 -27.13 -7.98 -32.36
C PRO A 466 -26.56 -9.18 -33.12
N THR A 467 -27.31 -9.75 -34.05
CA THR A 467 -26.77 -10.65 -35.09
C THR A 467 -25.81 -9.89 -36.02
N PHE A 468 -25.04 -10.59 -36.84
CA PHE A 468 -24.09 -9.95 -37.76
C PHE A 468 -24.79 -8.96 -38.72
N ASP A 469 -25.91 -9.38 -39.33
CA ASP A 469 -26.68 -8.53 -40.25
C ASP A 469 -27.28 -7.32 -39.52
N GLU A 470 -27.81 -7.50 -38.30
CA GLU A 470 -28.30 -6.40 -37.46
C GLU A 470 -27.16 -5.43 -37.08
N ALA A 471 -25.97 -5.95 -36.75
CA ALA A 471 -24.82 -5.12 -36.41
C ALA A 471 -24.38 -4.24 -37.58
N ILE A 472 -24.38 -4.79 -38.81
CA ILE A 472 -24.11 -4.01 -40.03
C ILE A 472 -25.18 -2.94 -40.24
N GLU A 473 -26.46 -3.29 -40.08
CA GLU A 473 -27.57 -2.34 -40.23
C GLU A 473 -27.43 -1.16 -39.26
N ILE A 474 -27.10 -1.44 -38.00
CA ILE A 474 -26.88 -0.43 -36.97
C ILE A 474 -25.71 0.48 -37.34
N SER A 475 -24.57 -0.10 -37.71
CA SER A 475 -23.38 0.66 -38.07
C SER A 475 -23.61 1.58 -39.27
N LEU A 476 -24.29 1.10 -40.31
CA LEU A 476 -24.60 1.89 -41.50
C LEU A 476 -25.62 3.02 -41.23
N LYS A 477 -26.63 2.78 -40.40
CA LYS A 477 -27.69 3.75 -40.12
C LYS A 477 -27.30 4.81 -39.08
N LEU A 478 -26.52 4.42 -38.07
CA LEU A 478 -26.16 5.31 -36.96
C LEU A 478 -24.73 5.84 -37.06
N GLU A 479 -23.95 5.38 -38.05
CA GLU A 479 -22.54 5.74 -38.24
C GLU A 479 -21.72 5.51 -36.97
N ILE A 480 -21.86 4.31 -36.41
CA ILE A 480 -21.02 3.81 -35.32
C ILE A 480 -20.24 2.57 -35.79
N PRO A 481 -19.09 2.24 -35.18
CA PRO A 481 -18.33 1.05 -35.54
C PRO A 481 -19.15 -0.24 -35.44
N LEU A 482 -18.67 -1.30 -36.11
CA LEU A 482 -19.28 -2.63 -36.03
C LEU A 482 -19.20 -3.16 -34.60
N HIS A 483 -20.24 -3.87 -34.18
CA HIS A 483 -20.29 -4.45 -32.83
C HIS A 483 -19.04 -5.32 -32.55
N PRO A 484 -18.37 -5.16 -31.39
CA PRO A 484 -17.06 -5.73 -31.11
C PRO A 484 -16.99 -7.26 -31.20
N GLN A 485 -18.09 -7.96 -30.92
CA GLN A 485 -18.18 -9.42 -31.13
C GLN A 485 -17.81 -9.87 -32.56
N TYR A 486 -18.05 -9.02 -33.57
CA TYR A 486 -17.79 -9.32 -34.98
C TYR A 486 -16.51 -8.67 -35.51
N LEU A 487 -15.76 -8.00 -34.65
CA LEU A 487 -14.44 -7.46 -34.98
C LEU A 487 -13.37 -8.53 -34.81
N TYR A 488 -12.52 -8.65 -35.82
CA TYR A 488 -11.31 -9.47 -35.74
C TYR A 488 -10.12 -8.60 -35.34
N TYR A 489 -9.04 -9.26 -34.92
CA TYR A 489 -7.76 -8.62 -34.65
C TYR A 489 -7.07 -8.30 -35.99
N TRP A 490 -7.46 -7.19 -36.61
CA TRP A 490 -7.00 -6.77 -37.94
C TRP A 490 -5.60 -6.13 -37.94
N ASP A 491 -5.28 -5.41 -36.86
CA ASP A 491 -3.97 -4.83 -36.55
C ASP A 491 -3.13 -5.80 -35.71
#